data_AF-A0A081PM51-F1
#
_entry.id   AF-A0A081PM51-F1
#
_cell.length_a   1.000
_cell.length_b   1.000
_cell.length_c   1.000
_cell.angle_alpha   90.00
_cell.angle_beta   90.00
_cell.angle_gamma   90.00
#
_symmetry.space_group_name_H-M   'P 1'
#
loop_
_entity.id
_entity.type
_entity.pdbx_description
1 polymer ?
#
loop_
_entity_poly.entity_id
_entity_poly.type
_entity_poly.pdbx_seq_one_letter_code
_entity_poly.pdbx_strand_id
1 'polypeptide(L)'
;MSKKVLTVFVFAMLALSLGGYRVYRYYTSRVPNETEYQRLVVPKAIQLYEMDFTGKSDQPVKKYKILPAKSVVLVAVNEWASHDDLGDLRKLKGYDGKDNIYAEEIIGNYLPESMVNAHGSGRLMYYQIFPLSVYNEIPGKIKTCIAAYFHEHDFQRTKEYQFTAIADRAAKVMAYGDFTGDNGQDMAVLLENKDKTGSRLLIFHVDKSQECHVIFTTDLSGLFIIKSLKKGSRVFMNDYNLESAPLDGIIIKDKENKYAIIYDSDYKSFRQHYQYSDQEINELKETQQKLEDDVTDTVESSY
;
A
#
# COMPACT_ATOMS: atom_id res chain seq x y z
N MET A 1 -18.29 8.48 44.06
CA MET A 1 -17.21 9.50 44.00
C MET A 1 -17.85 10.88 44.18
N SER A 2 -17.44 11.66 45.19
CA SER A 2 -18.03 12.97 45.48
C SER A 2 -17.79 13.96 44.33
N LYS A 3 -18.78 14.78 43.99
CA LYS A 3 -18.68 15.82 42.93
C LYS A 3 -17.42 16.69 43.09
N LYS A 4 -16.99 16.97 44.33
CA LYS A 4 -15.77 17.74 44.61
C LYS A 4 -14.49 17.03 44.17
N VAL A 5 -14.43 15.70 44.29
CA VAL A 5 -13.26 14.90 43.89
C VAL A 5 -13.14 14.85 42.37
N LEU A 6 -14.28 14.74 41.66
CA LEU A 6 -14.30 14.76 40.20
C LEU A 6 -13.86 16.11 39.63
N THR A 7 -14.30 17.22 40.22
CA THR A 7 -13.89 18.57 39.78
C THR A 7 -12.39 18.80 39.96
N VAL A 8 -11.82 18.42 41.10
CA VAL A 8 -10.37 18.55 41.34
C VAL A 8 -9.56 17.72 40.34
N PHE A 9 -10.03 16.50 40.02
CA PHE A 9 -9.35 15.62 39.07
C PHE A 9 -9.36 16.18 37.64
N VAL A 10 -10.50 16.75 37.20
CA VAL A 10 -10.62 17.39 35.88
C VAL A 10 -9.73 18.63 35.77
N PHE A 11 -9.67 19.46 36.82
CA PHE A 11 -8.78 20.62 36.84
C PHE A 11 -7.29 20.23 36.87
N ALA A 12 -6.92 19.16 37.57
CA ALA A 12 -5.56 18.65 37.57
C ALA A 12 -5.14 18.13 36.18
N MET A 13 -6.02 17.40 35.49
CA MET A 13 -5.79 16.91 34.12
C MET A 13 -5.69 18.07 33.12
N LEU A 14 -6.51 19.11 33.25
CA LEU A 14 -6.42 20.33 32.43
C LEU A 14 -5.15 21.13 32.71
N ALA A 15 -4.72 21.24 33.97
CA ALA A 15 -3.48 21.92 34.32
C ALA A 15 -2.25 21.16 33.81
N LEU A 16 -2.28 19.83 33.86
CA LEU A 16 -1.23 18.97 33.30
C LEU A 16 -1.20 19.02 31.77
N SER A 17 -2.35 19.09 31.09
CA SER A 17 -2.40 19.25 29.64
C SER A 17 -1.94 20.64 29.18
N LEU A 18 -2.28 21.70 29.92
CA LEU A 18 -1.78 23.06 29.68
C LEU A 18 -0.29 23.20 30.01
N GLY A 19 0.19 22.55 31.07
CA GLY A 19 1.61 22.48 31.44
C GLY A 19 2.41 21.72 30.39
N GLY A 20 1.93 20.55 29.96
CA GLY A 20 2.52 19.75 28.89
C GLY A 20 2.51 20.48 27.55
N TYR A 21 1.42 21.18 27.21
CA TYR A 21 1.34 22.01 26.01
C TYR A 21 2.31 23.20 26.05
N ARG A 22 2.51 23.84 27.21
CA ARG A 22 3.49 24.92 27.38
C ARG A 22 4.93 24.42 27.34
N VAL A 23 5.22 23.25 27.89
CA VAL A 23 6.55 22.62 27.80
C VAL A 23 6.82 22.16 26.37
N TYR A 24 5.85 21.55 25.69
CA TYR A 24 5.94 21.21 24.26
C TYR A 24 6.15 22.44 23.38
N ARG A 25 5.40 23.54 23.61
CA ARG A 25 5.66 24.83 22.95
C ARG A 25 7.03 25.38 23.30
N TYR A 26 7.47 25.31 24.55
CA TYR A 26 8.78 25.81 24.99
C TYR A 26 9.94 25.06 24.32
N TYR A 27 9.84 23.73 24.17
CA TYR A 27 10.82 22.93 23.44
C TYR A 27 10.76 23.14 21.91
N THR A 28 9.59 23.45 21.35
CA THR A 28 9.45 23.76 19.91
C THR A 28 9.73 25.23 19.56
N SER A 29 9.78 26.14 20.54
CA SER A 29 9.92 27.59 20.31
C SER A 29 11.31 28.17 20.58
N ARG A 30 12.32 27.35 20.91
CA ARG A 30 13.71 27.82 21.15
C ARG A 30 14.76 26.91 20.50
N VAL A 31 14.76 26.87 19.18
CA VAL A 31 15.85 27.33 18.29
C VAL A 31 15.14 27.70 16.98
N PRO A 32 15.21 28.92 16.44
CA PRO A 32 14.98 29.06 15.02
C PRO A 32 16.17 28.34 14.38
N ASN A 33 16.05 27.04 14.13
CA ASN A 33 16.98 26.41 13.20
C ASN A 33 16.75 27.19 11.91
N GLU A 34 17.65 28.11 11.58
CA GLU A 34 17.69 28.71 10.25
C GLU A 34 17.45 27.58 9.28
N THR A 35 16.46 27.76 8.40
CA THR A 35 16.11 26.73 7.44
C THR A 35 17.37 26.37 6.68
N GLU A 36 17.87 25.17 6.92
CA GLU A 36 19.10 24.72 6.29
C GLU A 36 18.73 24.28 4.88
N TYR A 37 19.43 24.81 3.89
CA TYR A 37 19.19 24.49 2.49
C TYR A 37 20.37 23.74 1.91
N GLN A 38 20.11 22.58 1.33
CA GLN A 38 21.10 21.82 0.60
C GLN A 38 20.92 22.01 -0.90
N ARG A 39 22.01 22.37 -1.59
CA ARG A 39 22.05 22.38 -3.05
C ARG A 39 22.14 20.95 -3.57
N LEU A 40 21.23 20.60 -4.47
CA LEU A 40 21.03 19.22 -4.88
C LEU A 40 20.84 19.14 -6.40
N VAL A 41 21.54 18.21 -7.03
CA VAL A 41 21.32 17.84 -8.44
C VAL A 41 20.38 16.65 -8.44
N VAL A 42 19.17 16.86 -8.95
CA VAL A 42 18.10 15.88 -8.92
C VAL A 42 18.35 14.82 -9.99
N PRO A 43 18.61 13.54 -9.67
CA PRO A 43 19.02 12.56 -10.67
C PRO A 43 17.87 12.02 -11.54
N LYS A 44 16.61 12.15 -11.10
CA LYS A 44 15.40 11.69 -11.82
C LYS A 44 14.32 12.76 -11.79
N ALA A 45 13.40 12.74 -12.74
CA ALA A 45 12.30 13.69 -12.73
C ALA A 45 11.45 13.53 -11.46
N ILE A 46 11.01 14.64 -10.86
CA ILE A 46 10.29 14.68 -9.59
C ILE A 46 8.99 15.48 -9.73
N GLN A 47 7.90 15.01 -9.14
CA GLN A 47 6.68 15.82 -9.03
C GLN A 47 6.82 16.92 -7.96
N LEU A 48 6.50 18.16 -8.33
CA LEU A 48 6.38 19.30 -7.43
C LEU A 48 4.91 19.58 -7.11
N TYR A 49 4.68 20.08 -5.90
CA TYR A 49 3.39 20.46 -5.38
C TYR A 49 3.42 21.91 -4.90
N GLU A 50 2.34 22.62 -5.13
CA GLU A 50 2.08 23.91 -4.51
C GLU A 50 1.17 23.69 -3.31
N MET A 51 1.58 24.18 -2.15
CA MET A 51 0.85 24.02 -0.90
C MET A 51 0.21 25.33 -0.45
N ASP A 52 -1.03 25.25 0.02
CA ASP A 52 -1.75 26.36 0.64
C ASP A 52 -1.94 26.09 2.13
N PHE A 53 -1.16 26.78 2.96
CA PHE A 53 -1.24 26.70 4.41
C PHE A 53 -2.22 27.71 5.03
N THR A 54 -2.92 28.51 4.21
CA THR A 54 -3.83 29.55 4.72
C THR A 54 -5.15 28.98 5.26
N GLY A 55 -5.43 27.70 5.00
CA GLY A 55 -6.67 27.03 5.40
C GLY A 55 -7.91 27.48 4.64
N LYS A 56 -7.74 28.21 3.53
CA LYS A 56 -8.84 28.76 2.71
C LYS A 56 -9.16 27.92 1.47
N SER A 57 -8.26 27.04 1.06
CA SER A 57 -8.44 26.16 -0.10
C SER A 57 -9.03 24.82 0.32
N ASP A 58 -10.01 24.35 -0.44
CA ASP A 58 -10.56 22.98 -0.33
C ASP A 58 -9.54 21.92 -0.81
N GLN A 59 -8.49 22.34 -1.53
CA GLN A 59 -7.35 21.50 -1.91
C GLN A 59 -6.05 22.14 -1.40
N PRO A 60 -5.59 21.79 -0.19
CA PRO A 60 -4.39 22.38 0.41
C PRO A 60 -3.10 21.97 -0.30
N VAL A 61 -3.14 20.94 -1.17
CA VAL A 61 -2.00 20.46 -1.95
C VAL A 61 -2.41 20.26 -3.40
N LYS A 62 -1.70 20.92 -4.32
CA LYS A 62 -1.98 20.87 -5.76
C LYS A 62 -0.75 20.46 -6.55
N LYS A 63 -0.88 19.53 -7.49
CA LYS A 63 0.19 19.21 -8.45
C LYS A 63 0.57 20.48 -9.23
N TYR A 64 1.84 20.87 -9.16
CA TYR A 64 2.35 22.07 -9.81
C TYR A 64 3.05 21.76 -11.14
N LYS A 65 4.18 21.05 -11.08
CA LYS A 65 5.04 20.79 -12.25
C LYS A 65 5.93 19.57 -12.02
N ILE A 66 6.36 18.92 -13.10
CA ILE A 66 7.46 17.95 -13.05
C ILE A 66 8.79 18.70 -13.13
N LEU A 67 9.62 18.58 -12.10
CA LEU A 67 11.01 18.99 -12.10
C LEU A 67 11.82 18.01 -12.95
N PRO A 68 12.47 18.43 -14.04
CA PRO A 68 13.24 17.52 -14.90
C PRO A 68 14.44 16.90 -14.17
N ALA A 69 14.85 15.71 -14.62
CA ALA A 69 16.13 15.14 -14.19
C ALA A 69 17.30 16.08 -14.50
N LYS A 70 18.35 16.00 -13.67
CA LYS A 70 19.55 16.85 -13.64
C LYS A 70 19.30 18.31 -13.25
N SER A 71 18.08 18.69 -12.87
CA SER A 71 17.80 20.02 -12.34
C SER A 71 18.55 20.28 -11.04
N VAL A 72 18.95 21.54 -10.82
CA VAL A 72 19.57 21.98 -9.58
C VAL A 72 18.54 22.72 -8.75
N VAL A 73 18.35 22.31 -7.50
CA VAL A 73 17.44 22.98 -6.56
C VAL A 73 18.08 23.14 -5.19
N LEU A 74 17.53 24.06 -4.39
CA LEU A 74 17.85 24.23 -2.98
C LEU A 74 16.71 23.62 -2.17
N VAL A 75 16.99 22.51 -1.47
CA VAL A 75 15.99 21.76 -0.70
C VAL A 75 16.16 22.08 0.77
N ALA A 76 15.07 22.40 1.47
CA ALA A 76 15.10 22.59 2.91
C ALA A 76 15.26 21.23 3.62
N VAL A 77 16.26 21.13 4.49
CA VAL A 77 16.59 19.92 5.24
C VAL A 77 15.61 19.69 6.39
N ASN A 78 15.13 20.76 6.99
CA ASN A 78 14.27 20.75 8.19
C ASN A 78 12.84 21.26 7.95
N GLU A 79 12.51 21.77 6.77
CA GLU A 79 11.14 22.16 6.40
C GLU A 79 10.49 21.17 5.44
N TRP A 80 9.43 20.55 5.93
CA TRP A 80 8.65 19.54 5.23
C TRP A 80 7.18 19.67 5.65
N ALA A 81 6.30 19.06 4.87
CA ALA A 81 4.89 18.94 5.19
C ALA A 81 4.43 17.51 4.94
N SER A 82 3.68 16.95 5.89
CA SER A 82 3.10 15.61 5.73
C SER A 82 1.77 15.69 5.01
N HIS A 83 1.51 14.71 4.14
CA HIS A 83 0.22 14.53 3.49
C HIS A 83 -0.09 13.04 3.39
N ASP A 84 -1.29 12.62 3.77
CA ASP A 84 -1.69 11.21 3.89
C ASP A 84 -1.42 10.40 2.60
N ASP A 85 -1.73 10.98 1.44
CA ASP A 85 -1.51 10.31 0.15
C ASP A 85 -0.09 10.42 -0.42
N LEU A 86 0.67 11.45 -0.01
CA LEU A 86 1.92 11.84 -0.70
C LEU A 86 3.17 11.63 0.16
N GLY A 87 3.01 11.32 1.45
CA GLY A 87 4.09 11.24 2.41
C GLY A 87 4.63 12.63 2.78
N ASP A 88 5.90 12.68 3.15
CA ASP A 88 6.56 13.93 3.56
C ASP A 88 7.10 14.70 2.35
N LEU A 89 6.44 15.81 2.02
CA LEU A 89 6.88 16.72 0.97
C LEU A 89 7.99 17.65 1.50
N ARG A 90 9.02 17.92 0.71
CA ARG A 90 10.18 18.75 1.11
C ARG A 90 10.13 20.12 0.45
N LYS A 91 10.28 21.19 1.23
CA LYS A 91 10.20 22.55 0.69
C LYS A 91 11.40 22.87 -0.22
N LEU A 92 11.13 23.57 -1.32
CA LEU A 92 12.15 24.13 -2.20
C LEU A 92 12.30 25.64 -1.95
N LYS A 93 13.54 26.13 -1.91
CA LYS A 93 13.81 27.57 -1.71
C LYS A 93 13.48 28.37 -2.97
N GLY A 94 12.50 29.27 -2.89
CA GLY A 94 12.21 30.27 -3.92
C GLY A 94 12.06 29.71 -5.34
N TYR A 95 11.57 28.48 -5.48
CA TYR A 95 11.47 27.82 -6.78
C TYR A 95 10.43 28.55 -7.64
N ASP A 96 10.82 28.96 -8.85
CA ASP A 96 10.03 29.86 -9.71
C ASP A 96 9.57 31.16 -9.00
N GLY A 97 10.33 31.64 -8.00
CA GLY A 97 9.97 32.82 -7.21
C GLY A 97 8.86 32.60 -6.18
N LYS A 98 8.49 31.33 -5.93
CA LYS A 98 7.47 30.94 -4.95
C LYS A 98 8.11 30.25 -3.73
N ASP A 99 7.58 30.54 -2.55
CA ASP A 99 8.04 29.96 -1.28
C ASP A 99 7.18 28.79 -0.77
N ASN A 100 6.10 28.45 -1.48
CA ASN A 100 5.16 27.40 -1.11
C ASN A 100 5.26 26.16 -2.03
N ILE A 101 6.41 25.98 -2.68
CA ILE A 101 6.67 24.84 -3.56
C ILE A 101 7.39 23.74 -2.79
N TYR A 102 6.85 22.53 -2.89
CA TYR A 102 7.37 21.35 -2.25
C TYR A 102 7.62 20.25 -3.29
N ALA A 103 8.73 19.52 -3.14
CA ALA A 103 9.05 18.34 -3.92
C ALA A 103 8.54 17.08 -3.22
N GLU A 104 8.21 16.05 -4.01
CA GLU A 104 7.85 14.73 -3.47
C GLU A 104 8.98 14.14 -2.60
N GLU A 105 8.61 13.28 -1.66
CA GLU A 105 9.48 12.77 -0.60
C GLU A 105 10.79 12.14 -1.11
N ILE A 106 10.77 11.54 -2.31
CA ILE A 106 11.94 10.89 -2.92
C ILE A 106 13.16 11.82 -3.02
N ILE A 107 12.94 13.15 -3.08
CA ILE A 107 14.04 14.12 -3.10
C ILE A 107 14.93 14.02 -1.86
N GLY A 108 14.38 13.54 -0.75
CA GLY A 108 15.10 13.27 0.49
C GLY A 108 16.22 12.23 0.34
N ASN A 109 16.12 11.29 -0.61
CA ASN A 109 17.19 10.32 -0.89
C ASN A 109 18.50 10.94 -1.38
N TYR A 110 18.39 12.13 -1.97
CA TYR A 110 19.53 12.80 -2.55
C TYR A 110 20.17 13.76 -1.54
N LEU A 111 19.59 13.87 -0.34
CA LEU A 111 20.21 14.55 0.79
C LEU A 111 21.20 13.61 1.50
N PRO A 112 22.29 14.15 2.08
CA PRO A 112 23.19 13.37 2.92
C PRO A 112 22.44 12.68 4.07
N GLU A 113 22.73 11.40 4.31
CA GLU A 113 22.09 10.61 5.37
C GLU A 113 22.24 11.24 6.76
N SER A 114 23.40 11.86 7.04
CA SER A 114 23.64 12.60 8.29
C SER A 114 22.64 13.74 8.50
N MET A 115 22.21 14.41 7.43
CA MET A 115 21.24 15.52 7.48
C MET A 115 19.82 15.02 7.65
N VAL A 116 19.48 13.88 7.02
CA VAL A 116 18.15 13.26 7.16
C VAL A 116 17.97 12.71 8.58
N ASN A 117 18.98 12.03 9.12
CA ASN A 117 18.94 11.42 10.45
C ASN A 117 19.03 12.45 11.59
N ALA A 118 19.77 13.55 11.41
CA ALA A 118 19.86 14.63 12.41
C ALA A 118 18.52 15.34 12.66
N HIS A 119 17.61 15.31 11.68
CA HIS A 119 16.31 15.99 11.74
C HIS A 119 15.10 15.03 11.69
N GLY A 120 15.34 13.72 11.56
CA GLY A 120 14.32 12.68 11.45
C GLY A 120 14.57 11.51 12.39
N SER A 121 13.96 11.54 13.57
CA SER A 121 13.88 10.36 14.46
C SER A 121 12.90 9.33 13.87
N GLY A 122 13.39 8.17 13.41
CA GLY A 122 12.57 6.96 13.20
C GLY A 122 11.36 7.08 12.25
N ARG A 123 11.42 7.96 11.25
CA ARG A 123 10.26 8.26 10.40
C ARG A 123 10.07 7.22 9.29
N LEU A 124 8.80 6.90 9.00
CA LEU A 124 8.42 6.05 7.87
C LEU A 124 8.75 6.79 6.59
N MET A 125 9.78 6.34 5.89
CA MET A 125 10.15 6.89 4.60
C MET A 125 9.26 6.24 3.54
N TYR A 126 8.16 6.91 3.17
CA TYR A 126 7.12 6.35 2.28
C TYR A 126 7.73 5.96 0.94
N TYR A 127 8.68 6.73 0.39
CA TYR A 127 9.37 6.38 -0.85
C TYR A 127 10.17 5.06 -0.77
N GLN A 128 10.61 4.62 0.42
CA GLN A 128 11.30 3.34 0.58
C GLN A 128 10.33 2.16 0.50
N ILE A 129 9.05 2.41 0.82
CA ILE A 129 7.96 1.46 0.68
C ILE A 129 7.39 1.53 -0.74
N PHE A 130 7.20 2.74 -1.27
CA PHE A 130 6.53 3.07 -2.53
C PHE A 130 7.54 3.66 -3.54
N PRO A 131 8.38 2.85 -4.18
CA PRO A 131 9.52 3.33 -4.97
C PRO A 131 9.15 3.96 -6.33
N LEU A 132 7.89 3.89 -6.74
CA LEU A 132 7.40 4.35 -8.04
C LEU A 132 6.16 5.23 -7.89
N SER A 133 6.02 6.22 -8.79
CA SER A 133 4.92 7.20 -8.75
C SER A 133 3.53 6.58 -8.96
N VAL A 134 3.43 5.41 -9.58
CA VAL A 134 2.14 4.70 -9.72
C VAL A 134 1.52 4.35 -8.36
N TYR A 135 2.33 4.17 -7.32
CA TYR A 135 1.85 3.91 -5.96
C TYR A 135 1.28 5.15 -5.28
N ASN A 136 1.38 6.34 -5.89
CA ASN A 136 0.68 7.53 -5.42
C ASN A 136 -0.83 7.47 -5.69
N GLU A 137 -1.30 6.50 -6.47
CA GLU A 137 -2.73 6.24 -6.69
C GLU A 137 -3.36 5.42 -5.54
N ILE A 138 -2.54 4.89 -4.62
CA ILE A 138 -3.03 4.17 -3.45
C ILE A 138 -3.72 5.16 -2.50
N PRO A 139 -4.96 4.90 -2.06
CA PRO A 139 -5.64 5.76 -1.09
C PRO A 139 -4.84 5.91 0.20
N GLY A 140 -4.72 7.14 0.74
CA GLY A 140 -3.85 7.48 1.87
C GLY A 140 -4.03 6.58 3.09
N LYS A 141 -5.26 6.24 3.45
CA LYS A 141 -5.55 5.30 4.54
C LYS A 141 -4.90 3.93 4.35
N ILE A 142 -5.01 3.37 3.14
CA ILE A 142 -4.38 2.10 2.80
C ILE A 142 -2.85 2.29 2.72
N LYS A 143 -2.37 3.43 2.22
CA LYS A 143 -0.95 3.77 2.18
C LYS A 143 -0.32 3.80 3.58
N THR A 144 -0.99 4.43 4.54
CA THR A 144 -0.59 4.45 5.96
C THR A 144 -0.61 3.05 6.58
N CYS A 145 -1.63 2.26 6.26
CA CYS A 145 -1.77 0.88 6.73
C CYS A 145 -0.65 -0.03 6.23
N ILE A 146 -0.31 0.08 4.93
CA ILE A 146 0.86 -0.58 4.34
C ILE A 146 2.14 -0.11 5.03
N ALA A 147 2.30 1.20 5.29
CA ALA A 147 3.49 1.71 5.94
C ALA A 147 3.64 1.20 7.39
N ALA A 148 2.53 1.09 8.12
CA ALA A 148 2.48 0.46 9.44
C ALA A 148 2.89 -1.02 9.38
N TYR A 149 2.36 -1.77 8.39
CA TYR A 149 2.75 -3.17 8.17
C TYR A 149 4.25 -3.32 7.87
N PHE A 150 4.82 -2.46 7.02
CA PHE A 150 6.26 -2.45 6.73
C PHE A 150 7.11 -2.12 7.97
N HIS A 151 6.60 -1.28 8.87
CA HIS A 151 7.27 -0.95 10.12
C HIS A 151 7.26 -2.09 11.12
N GLU A 152 6.08 -2.69 11.34
CA GLU A 152 5.87 -3.81 12.25
C GLU A 152 6.78 -5.00 11.90
N HIS A 153 6.99 -5.24 10.60
CA HIS A 153 7.85 -6.31 10.10
C HIS A 153 9.28 -5.86 9.74
N ASP A 154 9.64 -4.60 9.99
CA ASP A 154 10.97 -4.04 9.72
C ASP A 154 11.46 -4.19 8.26
N PHE A 155 10.52 -4.30 7.30
CA PHE A 155 10.81 -4.49 5.88
C PHE A 155 11.56 -3.32 5.24
N GLN A 156 11.44 -2.12 5.82
CA GLN A 156 12.25 -0.98 5.40
C GLN A 156 13.75 -1.23 5.59
N ARG A 157 14.15 -1.91 6.68
CA ARG A 157 15.55 -2.20 6.99
C ARG A 157 16.00 -3.54 6.41
N THR A 158 15.22 -4.60 6.61
CA THR A 158 15.60 -5.96 6.21
C THR A 158 15.55 -6.16 4.70
N LYS A 159 14.70 -5.39 4.01
CA LYS A 159 14.35 -5.57 2.60
C LYS A 159 13.84 -6.98 2.28
N GLU A 160 13.30 -7.68 3.29
CA GLU A 160 12.77 -9.03 3.13
C GLU A 160 11.62 -9.06 2.11
N TYR A 161 10.72 -8.08 2.20
CA TYR A 161 9.68 -7.81 1.21
C TYR A 161 9.66 -6.34 0.81
N GLN A 162 9.36 -6.07 -0.46
CA GLN A 162 9.29 -4.72 -1.00
C GLN A 162 8.34 -4.65 -2.20
N PHE A 163 7.75 -3.49 -2.45
CA PHE A 163 7.07 -3.26 -3.72
C PHE A 163 8.07 -3.36 -4.89
N THR A 164 7.56 -3.77 -6.05
CA THR A 164 8.40 -3.83 -7.25
C THR A 164 8.86 -2.42 -7.66
N ALA A 165 10.12 -2.32 -8.06
CA ALA A 165 10.69 -1.12 -8.66
C ALA A 165 10.65 -1.17 -10.20
N ILE A 166 10.03 -2.20 -10.79
CA ILE A 166 9.90 -2.39 -12.24
C ILE A 166 8.59 -1.75 -12.71
N ALA A 167 8.69 -0.68 -13.50
CA ALA A 167 7.55 0.14 -13.92
C ALA A 167 6.43 -0.67 -14.60
N ASP A 168 6.75 -1.62 -15.49
CA ASP A 168 5.75 -2.46 -16.18
C ASP A 168 5.02 -3.44 -15.24
N ARG A 169 5.62 -3.83 -14.11
CA ARG A 169 4.96 -4.69 -13.10
C ARG A 169 4.15 -3.90 -12.09
N ALA A 170 4.53 -2.64 -11.82
CA ALA A 170 4.02 -1.90 -10.68
C ALA A 170 2.49 -1.69 -10.70
N ALA A 171 1.89 -1.49 -11.88
CA ALA A 171 0.43 -1.44 -12.02
C ALA A 171 -0.26 -2.82 -11.93
N LYS A 172 0.50 -3.91 -12.10
CA LYS A 172 0.01 -5.30 -12.14
C LYS A 172 0.16 -6.03 -10.80
N VAL A 173 0.61 -5.32 -9.76
CA VAL A 173 0.78 -5.86 -8.39
C VAL A 173 -0.23 -5.27 -7.41
N MET A 174 -1.27 -4.60 -7.91
CA MET A 174 -2.34 -3.99 -7.10
C MET A 174 -3.70 -4.35 -7.70
N ALA A 175 -4.68 -4.64 -6.85
CA ALA A 175 -6.07 -4.87 -7.26
C ALA A 175 -7.01 -4.27 -6.21
N TYR A 176 -8.16 -3.74 -6.66
CA TYR A 176 -9.17 -3.11 -5.80
C TYR A 176 -10.54 -3.77 -5.98
N GLY A 177 -11.33 -3.89 -4.94
CA GLY A 177 -12.68 -4.46 -5.00
C GLY A 177 -13.36 -4.52 -3.65
N ASP A 178 -14.63 -4.90 -3.62
CA ASP A 178 -15.36 -5.20 -2.38
C ASP A 178 -15.16 -6.68 -2.00
N PHE A 179 -13.95 -7.00 -1.53
CA PHE A 179 -13.53 -8.38 -1.32
C PHE A 179 -14.19 -9.02 -0.10
N THR A 180 -14.66 -8.20 0.85
CA THR A 180 -15.36 -8.64 2.06
C THR A 180 -16.88 -8.57 1.95
N GLY A 181 -17.42 -7.90 0.94
CA GLY A 181 -18.87 -7.82 0.67
C GLY A 181 -19.62 -6.81 1.53
N ASP A 182 -18.92 -5.83 2.11
CA ASP A 182 -19.51 -4.81 2.98
C ASP A 182 -19.75 -3.46 2.27
N ASN A 183 -19.52 -3.42 0.95
CA ASN A 183 -19.51 -2.25 0.07
C ASN A 183 -18.35 -1.28 0.33
N GLY A 184 -17.34 -1.70 1.10
CA GLY A 184 -16.06 -1.02 1.22
C GLY A 184 -15.17 -1.26 0.00
N GLN A 185 -14.17 -0.39 -0.19
CA GLN A 185 -13.11 -0.61 -1.17
C GLN A 185 -11.90 -1.23 -0.46
N ASP A 186 -11.69 -2.52 -0.70
CA ASP A 186 -10.53 -3.26 -0.27
C ASP A 186 -9.43 -3.19 -1.33
N MET A 187 -8.20 -3.48 -0.92
CA MET A 187 -7.03 -3.50 -1.79
C MET A 187 -6.17 -4.72 -1.54
N ALA A 188 -5.75 -5.36 -2.62
CA ALA A 188 -4.75 -6.42 -2.59
C ALA A 188 -3.45 -5.92 -3.20
N VAL A 189 -2.32 -6.33 -2.63
CA VAL A 189 -0.98 -6.02 -3.14
C VAL A 189 -0.08 -7.24 -3.16
N LEU A 190 0.81 -7.29 -4.14
CA LEU A 190 1.93 -8.23 -4.15
C LEU A 190 3.23 -7.50 -3.82
N LEU A 191 3.92 -7.99 -2.79
CA LEU A 191 5.29 -7.62 -2.47
C LEU A 191 6.25 -8.67 -3.03
N GLU A 192 7.42 -8.26 -3.51
CA GLU A 192 8.48 -9.16 -3.95
C GLU A 192 9.41 -9.46 -2.78
N ASN A 193 9.81 -10.71 -2.61
CA ASN A 193 10.83 -11.07 -1.64
C ASN A 193 12.20 -10.47 -2.02
N LYS A 194 13.14 -10.49 -1.07
CA LYS A 194 14.51 -9.98 -1.25
C LYS A 194 15.21 -10.52 -2.51
N ASP A 195 15.04 -11.81 -2.77
CA ASP A 195 15.73 -12.52 -3.86
C ASP A 195 15.03 -12.39 -5.22
N LYS A 196 13.86 -11.73 -5.28
CA LYS A 196 13.08 -11.52 -6.50
C LYS A 196 12.62 -12.83 -7.16
N THR A 197 12.34 -13.85 -6.34
CA THR A 197 11.88 -15.17 -6.77
C THR A 197 10.50 -15.53 -6.25
N GLY A 198 10.03 -14.86 -5.21
CA GLY A 198 8.75 -15.09 -4.57
C GLY A 198 7.96 -13.81 -4.35
N SER A 199 6.67 -13.97 -4.09
CA SER A 199 5.77 -12.86 -3.78
C SER A 199 5.04 -13.10 -2.46
N ARG A 200 4.76 -12.04 -1.71
CA ARG A 200 3.79 -12.06 -0.62
C ARG A 200 2.53 -11.32 -1.05
N LEU A 201 1.39 -11.99 -1.02
CA LEU A 201 0.09 -11.38 -1.24
C LEU A 201 -0.46 -10.89 0.10
N LEU A 202 -0.88 -9.63 0.13
CA LEU A 202 -1.58 -9.01 1.25
C LEU A 202 -2.94 -8.51 0.78
N ILE A 203 -3.97 -8.63 1.61
CA ILE A 203 -5.26 -7.96 1.41
C ILE A 203 -5.52 -7.03 2.58
N PHE A 204 -5.76 -5.77 2.26
CA PHE A 204 -6.09 -4.68 3.15
C PHE A 204 -7.58 -4.37 3.05
N HIS A 205 -8.23 -4.21 4.19
CA HIS A 205 -9.63 -3.81 4.31
C HIS A 205 -9.73 -2.54 5.11
N VAL A 206 -10.55 -1.59 4.64
CA VAL A 206 -10.90 -0.39 5.39
C VAL A 206 -12.31 -0.57 5.92
N ASP A 207 -12.44 -0.66 7.24
CA ASP A 207 -13.71 -0.91 7.90
C ASP A 207 -14.62 0.33 7.86
N LYS A 208 -15.85 0.16 8.37
CA LYS A 208 -16.82 1.25 8.48
C LYS A 208 -16.37 2.40 9.38
N SER A 209 -15.51 2.11 10.36
CA SER A 209 -14.88 3.08 11.27
C SER A 209 -13.72 3.83 10.61
N GLN A 210 -13.40 3.50 9.36
CA GLN A 210 -12.28 4.02 8.58
C GLN A 210 -10.89 3.58 9.08
N GLU A 211 -10.85 2.50 9.85
CA GLU A 211 -9.64 1.82 10.26
C GLU A 211 -9.23 0.80 9.18
N CYS A 212 -7.93 0.71 8.91
CA CYS A 212 -7.42 -0.25 7.94
C CYS A 212 -6.75 -1.43 8.64
N HIS A 213 -7.01 -2.63 8.13
CA HIS A 213 -6.47 -3.88 8.65
C HIS A 213 -5.94 -4.77 7.51
N VAL A 214 -4.86 -5.49 7.77
CA VAL A 214 -4.45 -6.63 6.93
C VAL A 214 -5.32 -7.83 7.30
N ILE A 215 -6.14 -8.30 6.37
CA ILE A 215 -7.11 -9.38 6.60
C ILE A 215 -6.71 -10.70 5.91
N PHE A 216 -5.67 -10.67 5.08
CA PHE A 216 -5.11 -11.86 4.46
C PHE A 216 -3.62 -11.67 4.16
N THR A 217 -2.83 -12.72 4.40
CA THR A 217 -1.42 -12.79 4.01
C THR A 217 -1.08 -14.20 3.55
N THR A 218 -0.33 -14.32 2.46
CA THR A 218 0.22 -15.61 2.03
C THR A 218 1.48 -15.42 1.20
N ASP A 219 2.44 -16.33 1.39
CA ASP A 219 3.67 -16.39 0.60
C ASP A 219 3.48 -17.31 -0.60
N LEU A 220 4.01 -16.87 -1.73
CA LEU A 220 3.87 -17.52 -3.02
C LEU A 220 5.24 -17.74 -3.63
N SER A 221 5.49 -18.96 -4.08
CA SER A 221 6.68 -19.29 -4.87
C SER A 221 6.46 -18.80 -6.30
N GLY A 222 7.11 -17.70 -6.69
CA GLY A 222 6.96 -17.07 -8.00
C GLY A 222 6.67 -15.56 -7.94
N LEU A 223 6.90 -14.89 -9.07
CA LEU A 223 6.61 -13.46 -9.25
C LEU A 223 5.22 -13.27 -9.88
N PHE A 224 4.19 -13.42 -9.08
CA PHE A 224 2.81 -13.30 -9.52
C PHE A 224 2.46 -11.86 -9.96
N ILE A 225 1.37 -11.74 -10.70
CA ILE A 225 0.62 -10.51 -10.94
C ILE A 225 -0.83 -10.71 -10.53
N ILE A 226 -1.53 -9.63 -10.20
CA ILE A 226 -2.92 -9.64 -9.77
C ILE A 226 -3.79 -8.72 -10.61
N LYS A 227 -5.08 -9.04 -10.68
CA LYS A 227 -6.14 -8.15 -11.16
C LYS A 227 -7.42 -8.39 -10.37
N SER A 228 -8.29 -7.39 -10.31
CA SER A 228 -9.61 -7.55 -9.70
C SER A 228 -10.47 -8.56 -10.47
N LEU A 229 -11.16 -9.41 -9.73
CA LEU A 229 -12.26 -10.26 -10.17
C LEU A 229 -13.55 -9.62 -9.67
N LYS A 230 -14.53 -9.40 -10.55
CA LYS A 230 -15.82 -8.82 -10.15
C LYS A 230 -16.82 -9.89 -9.76
N LYS A 231 -17.65 -9.60 -8.76
CA LYS A 231 -18.82 -10.40 -8.41
C LYS A 231 -19.61 -10.78 -9.67
N GLY A 232 -20.05 -12.03 -9.75
CA GLY A 232 -20.76 -12.60 -10.89
C GLY A 232 -19.86 -13.14 -12.01
N SER A 233 -18.56 -12.81 -12.02
CA SER A 233 -17.60 -13.36 -12.99
C SER A 233 -17.55 -14.89 -12.90
N ARG A 234 -17.44 -15.55 -14.06
CA ARG A 234 -17.33 -17.02 -14.14
C ARG A 234 -15.94 -17.49 -13.71
N VAL A 235 -15.87 -18.35 -12.70
CA VAL A 235 -14.64 -18.93 -12.15
C VAL A 235 -14.87 -20.37 -11.75
N PHE A 236 -13.80 -21.17 -11.76
CA PHE A 236 -13.84 -22.50 -11.14
C PHE A 236 -13.73 -22.33 -9.62
N MET A 237 -14.60 -22.97 -8.85
CA MET A 237 -14.60 -22.90 -7.38
C MET A 237 -14.39 -24.27 -6.74
N ASN A 238 -15.41 -25.12 -6.75
CA ASN A 238 -15.37 -26.44 -6.09
C ASN A 238 -15.25 -27.60 -7.08
N ASP A 239 -15.65 -27.40 -8.34
CA ASP A 239 -15.66 -28.41 -9.39
C ASP A 239 -15.07 -27.87 -10.70
N TYR A 240 -15.11 -28.69 -11.75
CA TYR A 240 -14.68 -28.32 -13.10
C TYR A 240 -15.74 -27.50 -13.86
N ASN A 241 -16.77 -27.00 -13.16
CA ASN A 241 -17.77 -26.13 -13.76
C ASN A 241 -17.50 -24.67 -13.38
N LEU A 242 -17.84 -23.78 -14.31
CA LEU A 242 -17.72 -22.35 -14.09
C LEU A 242 -18.91 -21.85 -13.27
N GLU A 243 -18.66 -21.43 -12.05
CA GLU A 243 -19.61 -20.81 -11.14
C GLU A 243 -19.48 -19.28 -11.17
N SER A 244 -20.55 -18.57 -10.84
CA SER A 244 -20.49 -17.11 -10.68
C SER A 244 -19.88 -16.76 -9.33
N ALA A 245 -18.82 -15.95 -9.33
CA ALA A 245 -18.16 -15.50 -8.11
C ALA A 245 -19.16 -14.79 -7.17
N PRO A 246 -19.29 -15.20 -5.89
CA PRO A 246 -20.27 -14.64 -4.96
C PRO A 246 -19.95 -13.20 -4.52
N LEU A 247 -18.68 -12.83 -4.54
CA LEU A 247 -18.13 -11.53 -4.15
C LEU A 247 -17.09 -11.07 -5.18
N ASP A 248 -16.64 -9.81 -5.06
CA ASP A 248 -15.39 -9.43 -5.72
C ASP A 248 -14.25 -10.28 -5.14
N GLY A 249 -13.22 -10.48 -5.93
CA GLY A 249 -12.04 -11.22 -5.54
C GLY A 249 -10.83 -10.81 -6.36
N ILE A 250 -9.83 -11.67 -6.41
CA ILE A 250 -8.59 -11.39 -7.12
C ILE A 250 -8.30 -12.57 -8.05
N ILE A 251 -7.98 -12.29 -9.31
CA ILE A 251 -7.26 -13.27 -10.14
C ILE A 251 -5.77 -13.02 -9.92
N ILE A 252 -5.08 -14.04 -9.41
CA ILE A 252 -3.64 -14.05 -9.24
C ILE A 252 -3.04 -15.05 -10.23
N LYS A 253 -1.98 -14.67 -10.92
CA LYS A 253 -1.32 -15.57 -11.88
C LYS A 253 0.17 -15.31 -12.04
N ASP A 254 0.91 -16.35 -12.39
CA ASP A 254 2.26 -16.26 -12.91
C ASP A 254 2.30 -16.89 -14.32
N LYS A 255 3.42 -17.50 -14.72
CA LYS A 255 3.53 -18.16 -16.03
C LYS A 255 2.83 -19.51 -16.09
N GLU A 256 2.74 -20.22 -14.96
CA GLU A 256 2.35 -21.62 -14.89
C GLU A 256 1.01 -21.79 -14.17
N ASN A 257 0.70 -20.87 -13.25
CA ASN A 257 -0.40 -20.98 -12.32
C ASN A 257 -1.34 -19.79 -12.44
N LYS A 258 -2.64 -20.05 -12.25
CA LYS A 258 -3.68 -19.04 -12.20
C LYS A 258 -4.70 -19.45 -11.15
N TYR A 259 -4.98 -18.57 -10.19
CA TYR A 259 -5.96 -18.80 -9.14
C TYR A 259 -6.95 -17.63 -9.05
N ALA A 260 -8.17 -17.93 -8.62
CA ALA A 260 -9.08 -16.95 -8.07
C ALA A 260 -8.98 -17.00 -6.54
N ILE A 261 -8.87 -15.84 -5.89
CA ILE A 261 -8.89 -15.70 -4.44
C ILE A 261 -10.16 -14.96 -4.08
N ILE A 262 -11.05 -15.62 -3.36
CA ILE A 262 -12.39 -15.13 -3.03
C ILE A 262 -12.63 -15.34 -1.53
N TYR A 263 -13.24 -14.36 -0.88
CA TYR A 263 -13.64 -14.50 0.52
C TYR A 263 -14.82 -15.47 0.64
N ASP A 264 -14.61 -16.54 1.40
CA ASP A 264 -15.62 -17.53 1.72
C ASP A 264 -16.32 -17.10 3.02
N SER A 265 -17.59 -16.68 2.88
CA SER A 265 -18.40 -16.17 3.99
C SER A 265 -18.77 -17.25 5.01
N ASP A 266 -18.75 -18.52 4.63
CA ASP A 266 -19.10 -19.63 5.53
C ASP A 266 -17.90 -19.95 6.43
N TYR A 267 -16.70 -19.98 5.83
CA TYR A 267 -15.45 -20.27 6.54
C TYR A 267 -14.72 -19.03 7.07
N LYS A 268 -15.28 -17.83 6.84
CA LYS A 268 -14.72 -16.53 7.24
C LYS A 268 -13.25 -16.34 6.84
N SER A 269 -12.88 -16.83 5.65
CA SER A 269 -11.49 -16.85 5.17
C SER A 269 -11.41 -16.72 3.66
N PHE A 270 -10.29 -16.22 3.14
CA PHE A 270 -10.02 -16.23 1.71
C PHE A 270 -9.59 -17.62 1.25
N ARG A 271 -10.22 -18.10 0.17
CA ARG A 271 -9.91 -19.39 -0.43
C ARG A 271 -9.34 -19.21 -1.83
N GLN A 272 -8.37 -20.04 -2.16
CA GLN A 272 -7.74 -20.08 -3.47
C GLN A 272 -8.40 -21.18 -4.30
N HIS A 273 -8.80 -20.84 -5.51
CA HIS A 273 -9.41 -21.75 -6.47
C HIS A 273 -8.58 -21.77 -7.74
N TYR A 274 -8.04 -22.93 -8.13
CA TYR A 274 -7.28 -23.05 -9.37
C TYR A 274 -8.16 -22.74 -10.58
N GLN A 275 -7.62 -22.03 -11.57
CA GLN A 275 -8.34 -21.61 -12.75
C GLN A 275 -7.79 -22.31 -13.98
N TYR A 276 -8.49 -23.36 -14.40
CA TYR A 276 -8.12 -24.18 -15.54
C TYR A 276 -8.13 -23.40 -16.86
N SER A 277 -7.23 -23.78 -17.75
CA SER A 277 -7.25 -23.48 -19.17
C SER A 277 -8.20 -24.43 -19.92
N ASP A 278 -8.62 -24.02 -21.12
CA ASP A 278 -9.47 -24.87 -21.97
C ASP A 278 -8.80 -26.21 -22.29
N GLN A 279 -7.47 -26.21 -22.44
CA GLN A 279 -6.69 -27.42 -22.68
C GLN A 279 -6.77 -28.38 -21.48
N GLU A 280 -6.53 -27.90 -20.26
CA GLU A 280 -6.61 -28.75 -19.06
C GLU A 280 -8.02 -29.32 -18.85
N ILE A 281 -9.06 -28.54 -19.13
CA ILE A 281 -10.45 -29.03 -19.07
C ILE A 281 -10.69 -30.14 -20.10
N ASN A 282 -10.16 -30.02 -21.31
CA ASN A 282 -10.31 -31.05 -22.33
C ASN A 282 -9.57 -32.33 -21.94
N GLU A 283 -8.34 -32.23 -21.43
CA GLU A 283 -7.55 -33.37 -20.94
C GLU A 283 -8.24 -34.10 -19.77
N LEU A 284 -8.84 -33.34 -18.83
CA LEU A 284 -9.61 -33.91 -17.73
C LEU A 284 -10.86 -34.65 -18.22
N LYS A 285 -11.58 -34.10 -19.20
CA LYS A 285 -12.76 -34.76 -19.79
C LYS A 285 -12.39 -36.03 -20.54
N GLU A 286 -11.31 -36.02 -21.32
CA GLU A 286 -10.82 -37.22 -22.01
C GLU A 286 -10.39 -38.31 -21.02
N THR A 287 -9.80 -37.93 -19.89
CA THR A 287 -9.39 -38.88 -18.85
C THR A 287 -10.59 -39.48 -18.14
N GLN A 288 -11.61 -38.67 -17.81
CA GLN A 288 -12.86 -39.17 -17.22
C GLN A 288 -13.58 -40.13 -18.18
N GLN A 289 -13.67 -39.79 -19.46
CA GLN A 289 -14.31 -40.64 -20.46
C GLN A 289 -13.59 -41.99 -20.62
N LYS A 290 -12.25 -42.01 -20.65
CA LYS A 290 -11.48 -43.27 -20.70
C LYS A 290 -11.67 -44.13 -19.46
N LEU A 291 -11.79 -43.53 -18.29
CA LEU A 291 -12.05 -44.27 -17.04
C LEU A 291 -13.47 -44.85 -17.01
N GLU A 292 -14.45 -44.16 -17.56
CA GLU A 292 -15.82 -44.66 -17.69
C GLU A 292 -15.91 -45.80 -18.71
N ASP A 293 -15.22 -45.69 -19.85
CA ASP A 293 -15.18 -46.73 -20.89
C ASP A 293 -14.50 -48.03 -20.40
N ASP A 294 -13.41 -47.94 -19.63
CA ASP A 294 -12.67 -49.10 -19.08
C ASP A 294 -13.46 -49.85 -17.98
N VAL A 295 -14.34 -49.14 -17.26
CA VAL A 295 -15.28 -49.74 -16.30
C VAL A 295 -16.43 -50.47 -17.00
N THR A 296 -16.84 -50.03 -18.19
CA THR A 296 -17.89 -50.74 -18.96
C THR A 296 -17.37 -52.02 -19.62
N ASP A 297 -16.13 -52.06 -20.11
CA ASP A 297 -15.53 -53.27 -20.72
C ASP A 297 -15.25 -54.39 -19.70
N THR A 298 -15.05 -54.05 -18.42
CA THR A 298 -14.86 -55.05 -17.36
C THR A 298 -16.15 -55.75 -16.93
N VAL A 299 -17.33 -55.15 -17.15
CA VAL A 299 -18.62 -55.77 -16.81
C VAL A 299 -19.13 -56.70 -17.91
N GLU A 300 -18.79 -56.47 -19.18
CA GLU A 300 -19.21 -57.36 -20.29
C GLU A 300 -18.35 -58.64 -20.43
N SER A 301 -17.15 -58.71 -19.84
CA SER A 301 -16.30 -59.92 -19.90
C SER A 301 -16.58 -60.96 -18.81
N SER A 302 -17.57 -60.73 -17.94
CA SER A 302 -17.87 -61.62 -16.79
C SER A 302 -19.08 -62.56 -16.96
N TYR A 303 -19.63 -62.73 -18.17
CA TYR A 303 -20.74 -63.65 -18.46
C TYR A 303 -20.36 -64.80 -19.40
#